data_AF-U6KX93-F1
#
_entry.id   AF-U6KX93-F1
#
_cell.length_a   1.000
_cell.length_b   1.000
_cell.length_c   1.000
_cell.angle_alpha   90.00
_cell.angle_beta   90.00
_cell.angle_gamma   90.00
#
_symmetry.space_group_name_H-M   'P 1'
#
loop_
_entity.id
_entity.type
_entity.pdbx_description
1 polymer ?
#
loop_
_entity_poly.entity_id
_entity_poly.type
_entity_poly.pdbx_seq_one_letter_code
_entity_poly.pdbx_strand_id
1 'polypeptide(L)'
;MSGGGFRYAYDVVVRWLLRRSSISSSRAEFPIPCTPSSSSSSSSSSSSSSSSSRGPCFTPCQMYRHLLLGSLLLQANSSTYKINSLLQRHPGGDKCLIKRAAADCSKDYSYHSRCGRCLWGCFQVGAAAACCGWSQQKQQQLEALKQQLLESYQQQQQQQQGLLLLLPQQHQMVQALRDAGCSKCRPPGRSPAAAAAAAGPAAAVPAAAAGVQEPLAAAAEVNASAAFAAADTAAAAASDAQQQQRQQQQKPQLQQQQQKPQQQQKEQRKQRQQTMITPATAAAAKAGAAHKKQQEQQQQMGEKHRIATKTAAEAAATAAAAAAKGSLVAASKRAQEFTTKKNGCSSQRRRVGV
;
A
#
# COMPACT_ATOMS: atom_id res chain seq x y z
N MET A 1 17.93 -27.58 20.08
CA MET A 1 18.43 -26.83 18.91
C MET A 1 18.03 -25.38 19.06
N SER A 2 19.01 -24.51 19.28
CA SER A 2 18.87 -23.19 19.90
C SER A 2 18.35 -22.12 18.93
N GLY A 3 17.20 -21.50 19.27
CA GLY A 3 16.61 -20.36 18.58
C GLY A 3 17.29 -19.01 18.87
N GLY A 4 18.63 -18.97 18.81
CA GLY A 4 19.43 -17.78 19.15
C GLY A 4 19.77 -16.82 17.99
N GLY A 5 19.56 -17.24 16.73
CA GLY A 5 20.08 -16.51 15.56
C GLY A 5 19.36 -15.20 15.20
N PHE A 6 18.06 -15.08 15.51
CA PHE A 6 17.27 -13.92 15.07
C PHE A 6 17.50 -12.65 15.89
N ARG A 7 17.95 -12.76 17.15
CA ARG A 7 18.21 -11.59 18.00
C ARG A 7 19.46 -10.82 17.58
N TYR A 8 20.49 -11.52 17.13
CA TYR A 8 21.77 -10.89 16.75
C TYR A 8 21.68 -10.08 15.46
N ALA A 9 20.93 -10.56 14.46
CA ALA A 9 20.73 -9.81 13.22
C ALA A 9 19.95 -8.50 13.45
N TYR A 10 18.98 -8.51 14.37
CA TYR A 10 18.21 -7.32 14.71
C TYR A 10 19.07 -6.27 15.43
N ASP A 11 19.90 -6.68 16.40
CA ASP A 11 20.79 -5.77 17.13
C ASP A 11 21.84 -5.11 16.22
N VAL A 12 22.41 -5.86 15.27
CA VAL A 12 23.39 -5.30 14.30
C VAL A 12 22.74 -4.25 13.40
N VAL A 13 21.51 -4.47 12.93
CA VAL A 13 20.78 -3.51 12.09
C VAL A 13 20.36 -2.27 12.88
N VAL A 14 19.88 -2.42 14.12
CA VAL A 14 19.48 -1.30 14.99
C VAL A 14 20.69 -0.43 15.37
N ARG A 15 21.83 -1.06 15.70
CA ARG A 15 23.06 -0.35 16.07
C ARG A 15 23.71 0.34 14.86
N TRP A 16 23.56 -0.20 13.65
CA TRP A 16 23.96 0.46 12.40
C TRP A 16 23.08 1.68 12.07
N LEU A 17 21.76 1.59 12.29
CA LEU A 17 20.83 2.70 12.06
C LEU A 17 21.05 3.86 13.05
N LEU A 18 21.25 3.57 14.34
CA LEU A 18 21.52 4.60 15.35
C LEU A 18 22.84 5.36 15.11
N ARG A 19 23.83 4.73 14.45
CA ARG A 19 25.12 5.36 14.15
C ARG A 19 25.05 6.35 12.97
N ARG A 20 24.00 6.29 12.14
CA ARG A 20 23.82 7.17 10.98
C ARG A 20 22.88 8.36 11.22
N SER A 21 22.09 8.35 12.29
CA SER A 21 21.21 9.48 12.64
C SER A 21 21.93 10.73 13.16
N SER A 22 23.26 10.72 13.24
CA SER A 22 24.07 11.91 13.64
C SER A 22 24.62 12.72 12.46
N ILE A 23 24.26 12.42 11.21
CA ILE A 23 24.69 13.23 10.05
C ILE A 23 23.59 14.22 9.68
N SER A 24 23.94 15.48 9.92
CA SER A 24 23.22 16.73 9.73
C SER A 24 22.13 16.76 8.65
N SER A 25 21.01 17.32 9.09
CA SER A 25 19.80 17.68 8.36
C SER A 25 20.06 18.71 7.25
N SER A 26 20.30 18.26 6.01
CA SER A 26 20.10 19.09 4.82
C SER A 26 18.63 18.98 4.39
N ARG A 27 17.81 19.83 5.00
CA ARG A 27 16.38 20.01 4.75
C ARG A 27 16.19 20.48 3.30
N ALA A 28 15.85 19.56 2.40
CA ALA A 28 15.32 19.93 1.09
C ALA A 28 13.91 20.52 1.29
N GLU A 29 13.85 21.84 1.45
CA GLU A 29 12.61 22.60 1.45
C GLU A 29 12.01 22.58 0.04
N PHE A 30 11.08 21.66 -0.19
CA PHE A 30 10.12 21.83 -1.27
C PHE A 30 9.02 22.81 -0.79
N PRO A 31 8.67 23.85 -1.58
CA PRO A 31 7.64 24.79 -1.20
C PRO A 31 6.30 24.07 -1.12
N ILE A 32 5.76 23.93 0.09
CA ILE A 32 4.41 23.44 0.33
C ILE A 32 3.48 24.66 0.25
N PRO A 33 2.57 24.77 -0.74
CA PRO A 33 1.58 25.82 -0.79
C PRO A 33 0.47 25.49 0.22
N CYS A 34 0.48 26.13 1.37
CA CYS A 34 -0.64 26.08 2.32
C CYS A 34 -0.81 27.45 2.99
N THR A 35 -1.65 28.32 2.43
CA THR A 35 -2.60 29.15 3.21
C THR A 35 -3.77 29.59 2.31
N PRO A 36 -5.01 29.13 2.55
CA PRO A 36 -6.16 29.98 2.27
C PRO A 36 -6.18 31.08 3.34
N SER A 37 -5.91 32.31 2.90
CA SER A 37 -6.19 33.51 3.68
C SER A 37 -7.67 33.52 4.06
N SER A 38 -7.97 33.43 5.34
CA SER A 38 -9.27 33.79 5.89
C SER A 38 -9.01 34.68 7.09
N SER A 39 -9.18 35.96 6.82
CA SER A 39 -9.34 37.06 7.76
C SER A 39 -10.39 36.73 8.81
N SER A 40 -10.02 36.84 10.10
CA SER A 40 -10.92 37.14 11.23
C SER A 40 -10.07 37.51 12.44
N SER A 41 -10.04 38.80 12.72
CA SER A 41 -9.55 39.44 13.93
C SER A 41 -10.46 39.16 15.13
N SER A 42 -9.92 38.60 16.22
CA SER A 42 -10.31 38.95 17.60
C SER A 42 -9.52 38.20 18.67
N SER A 43 -8.84 38.98 19.51
CA SER A 43 -8.71 38.82 20.97
C SER A 43 -7.87 37.66 21.53
N SER A 44 -6.60 38.01 21.70
CA SER A 44 -5.57 37.45 22.57
C SER A 44 -6.04 36.99 23.97
N SER A 45 -5.92 35.69 24.21
CA SER A 45 -5.59 35.13 25.54
C SER A 45 -4.36 34.23 25.34
N SER A 46 -3.21 34.83 25.59
CA SER A 46 -1.87 34.27 25.45
C SER A 46 -1.59 33.23 26.54
N SER A 47 -2.11 32.02 26.34
CA SER A 47 -1.61 30.82 27.02
C SER A 47 -0.34 30.40 26.30
N SER A 48 0.80 30.89 26.79
CA SER A 48 2.17 30.51 26.42
C SER A 48 2.41 29.03 26.71
N SER A 49 1.76 28.19 25.90
CA SER A 49 1.96 26.76 25.84
C SER A 49 3.21 26.56 24.99
N SER A 50 4.33 26.47 25.70
CA SER A 50 5.61 25.91 25.28
C SER A 50 5.52 25.28 23.89
N SER A 51 6.07 25.99 22.91
CA SER A 51 6.17 25.63 21.50
C SER A 51 7.04 24.38 21.35
N SER A 52 6.50 23.26 21.80
CA SER A 52 7.09 21.93 21.78
C SER A 52 7.11 21.48 20.32
N SER A 53 8.07 21.98 19.54
CA SER A 53 8.45 21.56 18.19
C SER A 53 7.42 20.66 17.50
N ARG A 54 6.22 21.19 17.25
CA ARG A 54 5.14 20.42 16.65
C ARG A 54 5.53 20.29 15.19
N GLY A 55 5.97 19.09 14.81
CA GLY A 55 6.32 18.78 13.43
C GLY A 55 5.14 19.07 12.47
N PRO A 56 5.38 19.00 11.16
CA PRO A 56 4.35 19.27 10.17
C PRO A 56 3.12 18.37 10.37
N CYS A 57 1.92 18.91 10.11
CA CYS A 57 0.67 18.17 10.18
C CYS A 57 0.31 17.61 8.80
N PHE A 58 -0.07 16.34 8.74
CA PHE A 58 -0.48 15.65 7.53
C PHE A 58 -1.96 15.26 7.59
N THR A 59 -2.71 15.76 6.61
CA THR A 59 -4.11 15.39 6.39
C THR A 59 -4.23 14.13 5.51
N PRO A 60 -5.33 13.36 5.59
CA PRO A 60 -5.59 12.24 4.68
C PRO A 60 -5.45 12.61 3.18
N CYS A 61 -5.91 13.80 2.79
CA CYS A 61 -5.73 14.32 1.43
C CYS A 61 -4.25 14.51 1.05
N GLN A 62 -3.41 15.03 1.96
CA GLN A 62 -1.97 15.16 1.73
C GLN A 62 -1.30 13.79 1.67
N MET A 63 -1.66 12.86 2.56
CA MET A 63 -1.14 11.48 2.52
C MET A 63 -1.48 10.79 1.19
N TYR A 64 -2.70 10.98 0.69
CA TYR A 64 -3.12 10.52 -0.64
C TYR A 64 -2.27 11.11 -1.77
N ARG A 65 -1.99 12.42 -1.75
CA ARG A 65 -1.09 13.04 -2.73
C ARG A 65 0.33 12.47 -2.66
N HIS A 66 0.85 12.24 -1.46
CA HIS A 66 2.15 11.59 -1.29
C HIS A 66 2.17 10.17 -1.87
N LEU A 67 1.09 9.40 -1.72
CA LEU A 67 0.98 8.06 -2.32
C LEU A 67 1.08 8.13 -3.85
N LEU A 68 0.43 9.10 -4.49
CA LEU A 68 0.52 9.31 -5.95
C LEU A 68 1.95 9.67 -6.40
N LEU A 69 2.71 10.35 -5.53
CA LEU A 69 4.12 10.69 -5.76
C LEU A 69 5.07 9.52 -5.42
N GLY A 70 4.56 8.34 -5.06
CA GLY A 70 5.36 7.17 -4.67
C GLY A 70 5.93 7.24 -3.25
N SER A 71 5.52 8.22 -2.45
CA SER A 71 5.87 8.32 -1.02
C SER A 71 4.80 7.65 -0.17
N LEU A 72 5.18 6.56 0.51
CA LEU A 72 4.28 5.81 1.37
C LEU A 72 4.30 6.40 2.78
N LEU A 73 3.18 6.99 3.18
CA LEU A 73 2.94 7.48 4.53
C LEU A 73 1.93 6.59 5.25
N LEU A 74 2.16 6.33 6.54
CA LEU A 74 1.23 5.65 7.44
C LEU A 74 0.81 6.58 8.57
N GLN A 75 -0.40 6.41 9.08
CA GLN A 75 -0.90 7.11 10.25
C GLN A 75 -1.06 6.11 11.40
N ALA A 76 -0.51 6.41 12.58
CA ALA A 76 -0.76 5.63 13.79
C ALA A 76 -0.70 6.54 15.03
N ASN A 77 -1.66 6.40 15.95
CA ASN A 77 -1.76 7.14 17.21
C ASN A 77 -1.53 8.66 17.02
N SER A 78 -2.27 9.28 16.08
CA SER A 78 -2.16 10.72 15.73
C SER A 78 -0.80 11.18 15.19
N SER A 79 0.12 10.26 14.88
CA SER A 79 1.41 10.55 14.24
C SER A 79 1.47 10.00 12.83
N THR A 80 2.27 10.62 11.97
CA THR A 80 2.48 10.22 10.58
C THR A 80 3.92 9.73 10.38
N TYR A 81 4.08 8.61 9.69
CA TYR A 81 5.35 7.91 9.51
C TYR A 81 5.64 7.69 8.03
N LYS A 82 6.90 7.87 7.60
CA LYS A 82 7.35 7.58 6.23
C LYS A 82 7.98 6.20 6.15
N ILE A 83 7.37 5.29 5.40
CA ILE A 83 7.72 3.86 5.43
C ILE A 83 8.50 3.35 4.21
N ASN A 84 8.88 4.21 3.26
CA ASN A 84 9.62 3.77 2.05
C ASN A 84 10.88 2.97 2.38
N SER A 85 11.62 3.35 3.43
CA SER A 85 12.83 2.66 3.90
C SER A 85 12.57 1.37 4.68
N LEU A 86 11.32 1.13 5.09
CA LEU A 86 10.90 -0.09 5.77
C LEU A 86 10.43 -1.19 4.81
N LEU A 87 10.16 -0.83 3.55
CA LEU A 87 9.95 -1.79 2.48
C LEU A 87 11.19 -2.71 2.39
N GLN A 88 10.96 -4.00 2.13
CA GLN A 88 11.90 -5.14 2.13
C GLN A 88 12.44 -5.55 3.51
N ARG A 89 12.37 -4.68 4.53
CA ARG A 89 12.93 -4.93 5.87
C ARG A 89 11.88 -5.32 6.89
N HIS A 90 10.61 -5.10 6.58
CA HIS A 90 9.52 -5.36 7.50
C HIS A 90 9.29 -6.88 7.65
N PRO A 91 9.27 -7.43 8.87
CA PRO A 91 9.13 -8.87 9.09
C PRO A 91 7.78 -9.42 8.62
N GLY A 92 6.72 -8.58 8.58
CA GLY A 92 5.42 -8.94 8.01
C GLY A 92 5.35 -8.84 6.47
N GLY A 93 6.47 -8.52 5.82
CA GLY A 93 6.57 -8.28 4.39
C GLY A 93 5.94 -6.97 3.92
N ASP A 94 6.23 -6.58 2.69
CA ASP A 94 5.85 -5.26 2.15
C ASP A 94 4.35 -5.13 1.89
N LYS A 95 3.70 -6.25 1.59
CA LYS A 95 2.26 -6.28 1.27
C LYS A 95 1.42 -5.75 2.44
N CYS A 96 1.80 -6.02 3.69
CA CYS A 96 1.04 -5.53 4.85
C CYS A 96 1.15 -4.01 5.01
N LEU A 97 2.33 -3.45 4.74
CA LEU A 97 2.56 -2.00 4.78
C LEU A 97 1.83 -1.28 3.64
N ILE A 98 1.93 -1.81 2.41
CA ILE A 98 1.27 -1.25 1.22
C ILE A 98 -0.26 -1.23 1.39
N LYS A 99 -0.86 -2.30 1.92
CA LYS A 99 -2.31 -2.36 2.20
C LYS A 99 -2.77 -1.25 3.15
N ARG A 100 -1.91 -0.83 4.08
CA ARG A 100 -2.22 0.21 5.07
C ARG A 100 -1.75 1.60 4.67
N ALA A 101 -1.12 1.78 3.51
CA ALA A 101 -0.65 3.09 3.04
C ALA A 101 -1.77 4.15 3.08
N ALA A 102 -1.48 5.37 3.54
CA ALA A 102 -2.46 6.45 3.67
C ALA A 102 -3.74 6.10 4.47
N ALA A 103 -3.67 5.09 5.35
CA ALA A 103 -4.75 4.73 6.27
C ALA A 103 -4.26 4.73 7.72
N ASP A 104 -5.21 4.74 8.65
CA ASP A 104 -4.93 4.57 10.06
C ASP A 104 -4.60 3.10 10.37
N CYS A 105 -3.39 2.87 10.87
CA CYS A 105 -2.87 1.58 11.29
C CYS A 105 -2.56 1.55 12.79
N SER A 106 -3.26 2.34 13.61
CA SER A 106 -3.09 2.37 15.07
C SER A 106 -3.25 0.99 15.73
N LYS A 107 -4.16 0.15 15.21
CA LYS A 107 -4.30 -1.25 15.65
C LYS A 107 -3.04 -2.07 15.34
N ASP A 108 -2.54 -2.01 14.11
CA ASP A 108 -1.32 -2.71 13.69
C ASP A 108 -0.10 -2.25 14.50
N TYR A 109 0.00 -0.94 14.75
CA TYR A 109 1.03 -0.36 15.61
C TYR A 109 1.01 -0.91 17.05
N SER A 110 -0.17 -1.13 17.61
CA SER A 110 -0.31 -1.65 18.98
C SER A 110 0.22 -3.08 19.16
N TYR A 111 0.17 -3.90 18.11
CA TYR A 111 0.69 -5.28 18.13
C TYR A 111 2.24 -5.36 18.10
N HIS A 112 2.93 -4.25 17.90
CA HIS A 112 4.40 -4.24 17.91
C HIS A 112 4.94 -4.27 19.35
N SER A 113 6.07 -4.97 19.52
CA SER A 113 6.84 -4.95 20.76
C SER A 113 7.35 -3.53 21.09
N ARG A 114 7.79 -3.31 22.33
CA ARG A 114 8.38 -2.01 22.74
C ARG A 114 9.52 -1.58 21.82
N CYS A 115 10.44 -2.48 21.46
CA CYS A 115 11.52 -2.19 20.51
C CYS A 115 11.01 -1.84 19.11
N GLY A 116 9.99 -2.56 18.61
CA GLY A 116 9.37 -2.24 17.33
C GLY A 116 8.76 -0.84 17.33
N ARG A 117 8.05 -0.46 18.39
CA ARG A 117 7.50 0.89 18.54
C ARG A 117 8.58 1.98 18.63
N CYS A 118 9.71 1.70 19.28
CA CYS A 118 10.86 2.62 19.27
C CYS A 118 11.42 2.84 17.85
N LEU A 119 11.52 1.76 17.04
CA LEU A 119 11.98 1.85 15.66
C LEU A 119 11.04 2.69 14.78
N TRP A 120 9.72 2.62 15.02
CA TRP A 120 8.75 3.48 14.33
C TRP A 120 9.01 4.97 14.59
N GLY A 121 9.46 5.35 15.79
CA GLY A 121 9.82 6.73 16.12
C GLY A 121 10.89 7.32 15.18
N CYS A 122 11.81 6.51 14.66
CA CYS A 122 12.82 6.95 13.69
C CYS A 122 12.22 7.33 12.31
N PHE A 123 11.00 6.91 12.02
CA PHE A 123 10.31 7.19 10.75
C PHE A 123 9.21 8.25 10.90
N GLN A 124 9.04 8.82 12.08
CA GLN A 124 8.03 9.85 12.33
C GLN A 124 8.39 11.12 11.55
N VAL A 125 7.46 11.58 10.72
CA VAL A 125 7.61 12.81 9.92
C VAL A 125 6.75 13.96 10.45
N GLY A 126 5.71 13.66 11.22
CA GLY A 126 4.76 14.69 11.66
C GLY A 126 3.58 14.14 12.46
N ALA A 127 2.57 14.99 12.64
CA ALA A 127 1.30 14.65 13.29
C ALA A 127 0.19 14.46 12.25
N ALA A 128 -0.82 13.65 12.55
CA ALA A 128 -1.98 13.48 11.71
C ALA A 128 -3.03 14.56 12.01
N ALA A 129 -3.66 15.11 10.98
CA ALA A 129 -4.72 16.11 11.11
C ALA A 129 -5.97 15.70 10.34
N ALA A 130 -7.15 16.07 10.84
CA ALA A 130 -8.41 15.86 10.13
C ALA A 130 -8.46 16.74 8.87
N CYS A 131 -9.13 16.26 7.83
CA CYS A 131 -9.33 17.02 6.60
C CYS A 131 -10.83 17.25 6.37
N CYS A 132 -11.25 18.50 6.23
CA CYS A 132 -12.62 18.84 5.86
C CYS A 132 -13.01 18.36 4.46
N GLY A 133 -12.03 18.22 3.55
CA GLY A 133 -12.24 17.81 2.16
C GLY A 133 -12.14 16.30 1.90
N TRP A 134 -12.06 15.48 2.94
CA TRP A 134 -11.98 14.02 2.82
C TRP A 134 -13.38 13.41 2.74
N SER A 135 -13.79 12.99 1.54
CA SER A 135 -15.08 12.36 1.27
C SER A 135 -14.96 10.84 1.10
N GLN A 136 -16.08 10.13 1.26
CA GLN A 136 -16.15 8.68 1.03
C GLN A 136 -15.72 8.29 -0.40
N GLN A 137 -16.03 9.13 -1.40
CA GLN A 137 -15.62 8.90 -2.78
C GLN A 137 -14.08 8.93 -2.93
N LYS A 138 -13.39 9.88 -2.29
CA LYS A 138 -11.92 9.93 -2.31
C LYS A 138 -11.29 8.73 -1.60
N GLN A 139 -11.94 8.26 -0.53
CA GLN A 139 -11.52 7.04 0.16
C GLN A 139 -11.64 5.80 -0.75
N GLN A 140 -12.72 5.68 -1.52
CA GLN A 140 -12.87 4.60 -2.50
C GLN A 140 -11.82 4.70 -3.61
N GLN A 141 -11.54 5.90 -4.12
CA GLN A 141 -10.47 6.12 -5.10
C GLN A 141 -9.10 5.74 -4.56
N LEU A 142 -8.79 6.12 -3.31
CA LEU A 142 -7.57 5.70 -2.62
C LEU A 142 -7.48 4.17 -2.54
N GLU A 143 -8.57 3.50 -2.18
CA GLU A 143 -8.57 2.04 -2.06
C GLU A 143 -8.36 1.34 -3.41
N ALA A 144 -8.98 1.85 -4.48
CA ALA A 144 -8.73 1.36 -5.84
C ALA A 144 -7.25 1.54 -6.26
N LEU A 145 -6.65 2.69 -5.95
CA LEU A 145 -5.23 2.94 -6.23
C LEU A 145 -4.30 2.02 -5.44
N LYS A 146 -4.62 1.72 -4.18
CA LYS A 146 -3.87 0.74 -3.39
C LYS A 146 -3.93 -0.65 -4.02
N GLN A 147 -5.10 -1.07 -4.48
CA GLN A 147 -5.23 -2.37 -5.15
C GLN A 147 -4.33 -2.43 -6.40
N GLN A 148 -4.37 -1.38 -7.24
CA GLN A 148 -3.49 -1.29 -8.40
C GLN A 148 -1.99 -1.31 -8.03
N LEU A 149 -1.60 -0.61 -6.96
CA LEU A 149 -0.21 -0.59 -6.48
C LEU A 149 0.22 -1.96 -5.92
N LEU A 150 -0.69 -2.68 -5.27
CA LEU A 150 -0.43 -4.02 -4.76
C LEU A 150 -0.27 -5.04 -5.90
N GLU A 151 -1.11 -4.93 -6.94
CA GLU A 151 -1.02 -5.75 -8.15
C GLU A 151 0.31 -5.51 -8.90
N SER A 152 0.69 -4.25 -9.12
CA SER A 152 1.95 -3.91 -9.78
C SER A 152 3.16 -4.41 -8.98
N TYR A 153 3.12 -4.26 -7.66
CA TYR A 153 4.16 -4.78 -6.76
C TYR A 153 4.26 -6.31 -6.83
N GLN A 154 3.13 -7.02 -6.86
CA GLN A 154 3.12 -8.48 -7.01
C GLN A 154 3.68 -8.93 -8.36
N GLN A 155 3.32 -8.24 -9.45
CA GLN A 155 3.85 -8.52 -10.79
C GLN A 155 5.37 -8.31 -10.84
N GLN A 156 5.88 -7.23 -10.23
CA GLN A 156 7.31 -6.97 -10.14
C GLN A 156 8.05 -8.07 -9.38
N GLN A 157 7.49 -8.57 -8.27
CA GLN A 157 8.10 -9.68 -7.54
C GLN A 157 8.15 -10.98 -8.36
N GLN A 158 7.10 -11.27 -9.15
CA GLN A 158 7.10 -12.44 -10.05
C GLN A 158 8.18 -12.33 -11.12
N GLN A 159 8.40 -11.13 -11.67
CA GLN A 159 9.48 -10.90 -12.65
C GLN A 159 10.85 -11.09 -12.02
N GLN A 160 11.09 -10.62 -10.79
CA GLN A 160 12.35 -10.84 -10.10
C GLN A 160 12.61 -12.32 -9.77
N GLN A 161 11.56 -13.06 -9.40
CA GLN A 161 11.66 -14.50 -9.19
C GLN A 161 11.95 -15.24 -10.51
N GLY A 162 11.33 -14.82 -11.61
CA GLY A 162 11.63 -15.34 -12.95
C GLY A 162 13.09 -15.07 -13.36
N LEU A 163 13.62 -13.89 -13.04
CA LEU A 163 15.02 -13.55 -13.31
C LEU A 163 15.99 -14.41 -12.47
N LEU A 164 15.65 -14.65 -11.20
CA LEU A 164 16.41 -15.56 -10.32
C LEU A 164 16.33 -17.02 -10.77
N LEU A 165 15.24 -17.45 -11.40
CA LEU A 165 15.12 -18.78 -12.01
C LEU A 165 15.91 -18.92 -13.31
N LEU A 166 16.22 -17.81 -13.99
CA LEU A 166 17.09 -17.80 -15.16
C LEU A 166 18.57 -18.01 -14.79
N LEU A 167 18.96 -17.65 -13.55
CA LEU A 167 20.33 -17.77 -13.05
C LEU A 167 20.83 -19.23 -12.98
N PRO A 168 20.06 -20.22 -12.48
CA PRO A 168 20.40 -21.64 -12.59
C PRO A 168 20.60 -22.12 -14.02
N GLN A 169 19.78 -21.65 -14.97
CA GLN A 169 19.93 -22.01 -16.39
C GLN A 169 21.22 -21.40 -16.97
N GLN A 170 21.52 -20.15 -16.62
CA GLN A 170 22.76 -19.51 -17.01
C GLN A 170 23.98 -20.19 -16.36
N HIS A 171 23.86 -20.65 -15.11
CA HIS A 171 24.89 -21.41 -14.41
C HIS A 171 25.13 -22.77 -15.08
N GLN A 172 24.06 -23.49 -15.44
CA GLN A 172 24.16 -24.74 -16.21
C GLN A 172 24.79 -24.51 -17.58
N MET A 173 24.48 -23.41 -18.25
CA MET A 173 25.11 -23.05 -19.52
C MET A 173 26.59 -22.71 -19.36
N VAL A 174 26.97 -21.96 -18.31
CA VAL A 174 28.38 -21.66 -18.00
C VAL A 174 29.14 -22.93 -17.57
N GLN A 175 28.48 -23.82 -16.82
CA GLN A 175 29.04 -25.13 -16.45
C GLN A 175 29.25 -25.99 -17.69
N ALA A 176 28.25 -26.10 -18.57
CA ALA A 176 28.35 -26.82 -19.83
C ALA A 176 29.42 -26.24 -20.76
N LEU A 177 29.59 -24.91 -20.81
CA LEU A 177 30.68 -24.28 -21.56
C LEU A 177 32.06 -24.54 -20.94
N ARG A 178 32.14 -24.68 -19.61
CA ARG A 178 33.37 -25.05 -18.91
C ARG A 178 33.71 -26.53 -19.14
N ASP A 179 32.71 -27.40 -19.14
CA ASP A 179 32.86 -28.84 -19.37
C ASP A 179 33.10 -29.16 -20.85
N ALA A 180 32.53 -28.37 -21.77
CA ALA A 180 32.81 -28.40 -23.21
C ALA A 180 34.12 -27.65 -23.58
N GLY A 181 34.85 -27.14 -22.59
CA GLY A 181 36.12 -26.47 -22.78
C GLY A 181 37.12 -27.37 -23.53
N CYS A 182 37.57 -26.87 -24.67
CA CYS A 182 38.60 -27.48 -25.52
C CYS A 182 39.80 -27.95 -24.67
N SER A 183 40.19 -29.22 -24.84
CA SER A 183 41.32 -29.87 -24.15
C SER A 183 42.67 -29.15 -24.28
N LYS A 184 42.79 -28.19 -25.22
CA LYS A 184 43.98 -27.34 -25.42
C LYS A 184 44.16 -26.20 -24.41
N CYS A 185 43.12 -25.77 -23.70
CA CYS A 185 43.22 -24.71 -22.70
C CYS A 185 43.41 -25.24 -21.27
N ARG A 186 43.54 -26.57 -21.11
CA ARG A 186 43.87 -27.17 -19.82
C ARG A 186 45.30 -26.73 -19.47
N PRO A 187 45.54 -26.08 -18.31
CA PRO A 187 46.90 -25.71 -17.92
C PRO A 187 47.75 -26.99 -17.91
N PRO A 188 48.87 -27.02 -18.68
CA PRO A 188 49.73 -28.19 -18.75
C PRO A 188 50.37 -28.37 -17.37
N GLY A 189 49.89 -29.32 -16.58
CA GLY A 189 50.47 -29.58 -15.25
C GLY A 189 49.60 -30.31 -14.23
N ARG A 190 48.32 -30.57 -14.49
CA ARG A 190 47.49 -31.42 -13.60
C ARG A 190 46.97 -32.65 -14.33
N SER A 191 47.84 -33.65 -14.44
CA SER A 191 47.46 -35.01 -14.80
C SER A 191 46.52 -35.58 -13.74
N PRO A 192 45.37 -36.17 -14.11
CA PRO A 192 44.40 -36.74 -13.16
C PRO A 192 44.93 -37.96 -12.39
N ALA A 193 46.11 -38.49 -12.77
CA ALA A 193 46.75 -39.63 -12.11
C ALA A 193 47.19 -39.36 -10.65
N ALA A 194 47.35 -38.11 -10.22
CA ALA A 194 47.85 -37.80 -8.87
C ALA A 194 46.75 -37.65 -7.80
N ALA A 195 45.47 -37.54 -8.15
CA ALA A 195 44.39 -37.32 -7.18
C ALA A 195 43.78 -38.62 -6.60
N ALA A 196 44.10 -39.79 -7.18
CA ALA A 196 43.66 -41.08 -6.66
C ALA A 196 44.58 -41.65 -5.57
N ALA A 197 45.74 -41.04 -5.29
CA ALA A 197 46.74 -41.59 -4.36
C ALA A 197 46.63 -41.08 -2.90
N ALA A 198 45.63 -40.25 -2.56
CA ALA A 198 45.43 -39.74 -1.20
C ALA A 198 44.25 -40.39 -0.44
N ALA A 199 43.70 -41.49 -0.96
CA ALA A 199 42.88 -42.41 -0.17
C ALA A 199 43.75 -43.64 0.13
N GLY A 200 44.50 -43.57 1.23
CA GLY A 200 45.40 -44.65 1.62
C GLY A 200 44.63 -45.94 1.91
N PRO A 201 44.96 -47.06 1.26
CA PRO A 201 44.80 -48.36 1.88
C PRO A 201 45.95 -48.56 2.86
N ALA A 202 45.62 -48.75 4.12
CA ALA A 202 46.54 -49.35 5.06
C ALA A 202 46.91 -50.75 4.56
N ALA A 203 48.22 -51.03 4.56
CA ALA A 203 48.85 -52.35 4.60
C ALA A 203 48.69 -53.27 3.37
N ALA A 204 49.78 -53.42 2.60
CA ALA A 204 50.64 -54.62 2.63
C ALA A 204 51.42 -54.77 1.30
N VAL A 205 52.73 -54.62 1.39
CA VAL A 205 53.76 -55.20 0.50
C VAL A 205 54.00 -56.66 0.99
N PRO A 206 54.66 -57.61 0.29
CA PRO A 206 55.48 -57.43 -0.91
C PRO A 206 55.47 -58.57 -1.97
N ALA A 207 56.15 -58.28 -3.10
CA ALA A 207 57.29 -59.05 -3.63
C ALA A 207 57.20 -59.48 -5.12
N ALA A 208 58.26 -59.09 -5.83
CA ALA A 208 58.97 -59.79 -6.92
C ALA A 208 58.22 -60.06 -8.25
N ALA A 209 58.74 -59.56 -9.36
CA ALA A 209 59.85 -60.16 -10.10
C ALA A 209 60.16 -59.37 -11.38
N ALA A 210 61.43 -59.38 -11.75
CA ALA A 210 62.01 -58.76 -12.93
C ALA A 210 61.60 -59.47 -14.23
N GLY A 211 61.60 -58.73 -15.33
CA GLY A 211 61.45 -59.26 -16.69
C GLY A 211 61.73 -58.19 -17.75
N VAL A 212 62.96 -58.20 -18.25
CA VAL A 212 63.47 -57.43 -19.39
C VAL A 212 62.86 -57.96 -20.70
N GLN A 213 62.42 -57.08 -21.61
CA GLN A 213 62.64 -57.22 -23.06
C GLN A 213 62.32 -55.92 -23.84
N GLU A 214 63.22 -55.63 -24.78
CA GLU A 214 63.34 -54.48 -25.68
C GLU A 214 62.52 -54.72 -27.00
N PRO A 215 62.58 -53.87 -28.05
CA PRO A 215 61.42 -53.37 -28.79
C PRO A 215 61.37 -53.97 -30.21
N LEU A 216 60.26 -53.78 -30.94
CA LEU A 216 60.18 -53.69 -32.42
C LEU A 216 58.73 -53.87 -32.86
N ALA A 217 57.98 -52.76 -32.99
CA ALA A 217 56.76 -52.71 -33.80
C ALA A 217 56.35 -51.25 -34.13
N ALA A 218 57.31 -50.38 -34.44
CA ALA A 218 57.04 -49.00 -34.86
C ALA A 218 56.74 -48.94 -36.37
N ALA A 219 55.53 -49.38 -36.78
CA ALA A 219 55.01 -49.08 -38.13
C ALA A 219 53.49 -49.21 -38.30
N ALA A 220 52.74 -49.73 -37.31
CA ALA A 220 51.28 -49.92 -37.42
C ALA A 220 50.43 -48.93 -36.59
N GLU A 221 51.02 -48.20 -35.63
CA GLU A 221 50.28 -47.36 -34.67
C GLU A 221 49.78 -46.01 -35.21
N VAL A 222 50.24 -45.59 -36.39
CA VAL A 222 49.80 -44.32 -37.00
C VAL A 222 48.38 -44.43 -37.57
N ASN A 223 47.88 -45.65 -37.82
CA ASN A 223 46.54 -45.86 -38.39
C ASN A 223 45.45 -46.08 -37.33
N ALA A 224 45.80 -46.59 -36.14
CA ALA A 224 44.86 -46.72 -35.03
C ALA A 224 44.47 -45.35 -34.43
N SER A 225 45.44 -44.43 -34.33
CA SER A 225 45.21 -43.08 -33.78
C SER A 225 44.26 -42.23 -34.64
N ALA A 226 44.29 -42.41 -35.96
CA ALA A 226 43.35 -41.75 -36.88
C ALA A 226 41.92 -42.31 -36.75
N ALA A 227 41.76 -43.61 -36.48
CA ALA A 227 40.46 -44.23 -36.27
C ALA A 227 39.80 -43.78 -34.96
N PHE A 228 40.56 -43.59 -33.87
CA PHE A 228 40.04 -43.05 -32.62
C PHE A 228 39.65 -41.56 -32.74
N ALA A 229 40.44 -40.75 -33.45
CA ALA A 229 40.09 -39.35 -33.71
C ALA A 229 38.81 -39.21 -34.56
N ALA A 230 38.61 -40.10 -35.54
CA ALA A 230 37.37 -40.14 -36.32
C ALA A 230 36.15 -40.57 -35.49
N ALA A 231 36.32 -41.51 -34.55
CA ALA A 231 35.25 -41.95 -33.65
C ALA A 231 34.82 -40.84 -32.66
N ASP A 232 35.77 -40.10 -32.08
CA ASP A 232 35.46 -38.97 -31.19
C ASP A 232 34.77 -37.82 -31.94
N THR A 233 35.16 -37.56 -33.20
CA THR A 233 34.52 -36.53 -34.03
C THR A 233 33.08 -36.93 -34.41
N ALA A 234 32.84 -38.21 -34.70
CA ALA A 234 31.50 -38.72 -34.98
C ALA A 234 30.59 -38.70 -33.73
N ALA A 235 31.13 -39.00 -32.54
CA ALA A 235 30.40 -38.91 -31.27
C ALA A 235 30.03 -37.46 -30.92
N ALA A 236 30.93 -36.51 -31.15
CA ALA A 236 30.65 -35.08 -30.98
C ALA A 236 29.54 -34.59 -31.92
N ALA A 237 29.59 -34.97 -33.21
CA ALA A 237 28.57 -34.62 -34.18
C ALA A 237 27.19 -35.22 -33.85
N ALA A 238 27.15 -36.45 -33.33
CA ALA A 238 25.91 -37.09 -32.87
C ALA A 238 25.32 -36.38 -31.63
N SER A 239 26.18 -35.96 -30.69
CA SER A 239 25.75 -35.20 -29.50
C SER A 239 25.18 -33.83 -29.87
N ASP A 240 25.83 -33.11 -30.81
CA ASP A 240 25.35 -31.82 -31.30
C ASP A 240 24.00 -31.94 -32.02
N ALA A 241 23.83 -32.98 -32.84
CA ALA A 241 22.56 -33.26 -33.50
C ALA A 241 21.44 -33.58 -32.49
N GLN A 242 21.73 -34.38 -31.46
CA GLN A 242 20.78 -34.70 -30.40
C GLN A 242 20.43 -33.47 -29.55
N GLN A 243 21.40 -32.59 -29.29
CA GLN A 243 21.16 -31.33 -28.56
C GLN A 243 20.31 -30.36 -29.38
N GLN A 244 20.57 -30.23 -30.68
CA GLN A 244 19.73 -29.43 -31.57
C GLN A 244 18.30 -29.98 -31.64
N GLN A 245 18.13 -31.30 -31.71
CA GLN A 245 16.81 -31.92 -31.70
C GLN A 245 16.06 -31.65 -30.39
N ARG A 246 16.74 -31.69 -29.24
CA ARG A 246 16.15 -31.31 -27.93
C ARG A 246 15.74 -29.84 -27.89
N GLN A 247 16.55 -28.94 -28.44
CA GLN A 247 16.19 -27.51 -28.51
C GLN A 247 14.98 -27.27 -29.41
N GLN A 248 14.88 -27.97 -30.54
CA GLN A 248 13.72 -27.89 -31.42
C GLN A 248 12.44 -28.45 -30.76
N GLN A 249 12.56 -29.49 -29.92
CA GLN A 249 11.43 -30.05 -29.17
C GLN A 249 10.98 -29.18 -27.98
N GLN A 250 11.88 -28.41 -27.36
CA GLN A 250 11.54 -27.56 -26.21
C GLN A 250 10.96 -26.20 -26.60
N LYS A 251 11.30 -25.67 -27.79
CA LYS A 251 10.85 -24.36 -28.26
C LYS A 251 9.30 -24.19 -28.29
N PRO A 252 8.49 -25.17 -28.73
CA PRO A 252 7.04 -25.07 -28.72
C PRO A 252 6.46 -25.04 -27.30
N GLN A 253 7.01 -25.82 -26.35
CA GLN A 253 6.55 -25.83 -24.96
C GLN A 253 6.79 -24.50 -24.27
N LEU A 254 7.97 -23.90 -24.46
CA LEU A 254 8.30 -22.57 -23.93
C LEU A 254 7.39 -21.49 -24.51
N GLN A 255 7.10 -21.56 -25.81
CA GLN A 255 6.18 -20.63 -26.47
C GLN A 255 4.75 -20.78 -25.96
N GLN A 256 4.28 -22.00 -25.73
CA GLN A 256 2.94 -22.26 -25.17
C GLN A 256 2.84 -21.79 -23.71
N GLN A 257 3.91 -21.98 -22.91
CA GLN A 257 3.96 -21.53 -21.52
C GLN A 257 3.96 -20.00 -21.40
N GLN A 258 4.56 -19.29 -22.35
CA GLN A 258 4.50 -17.81 -22.42
C GLN A 258 3.14 -17.27 -22.91
N GLN A 259 2.39 -18.02 -23.73
CA GLN A 259 1.08 -17.58 -24.24
C GLN A 259 -0.07 -17.79 -23.23
N LYS A 260 0.05 -18.77 -22.33
CA LYS A 260 -1.01 -19.11 -21.36
C LYS A 260 -1.43 -17.92 -20.46
N PRO A 261 -0.52 -17.12 -19.89
CA PRO A 261 -0.90 -15.93 -19.10
C PRO A 261 -1.60 -14.86 -19.94
N GLN A 262 -1.17 -14.64 -21.18
CA GLN A 262 -1.79 -13.66 -22.07
C GLN A 262 -3.21 -14.07 -22.48
N GLN A 263 -3.42 -15.36 -22.81
CA GLN A 263 -4.76 -15.88 -23.08
C GLN A 263 -5.66 -15.74 -21.85
N GLN A 264 -5.17 -16.09 -20.66
CA GLN A 264 -5.94 -16.00 -19.43
C GLN A 264 -6.31 -14.54 -19.08
N GLN A 265 -5.41 -13.59 -19.35
CA GLN A 265 -5.68 -12.16 -19.19
C GLN A 265 -6.69 -11.64 -20.22
N LYS A 266 -6.63 -12.13 -21.47
CA LYS A 266 -7.60 -11.79 -22.52
C LYS A 266 -8.98 -12.35 -22.21
N GLU A 267 -9.06 -13.58 -21.70
CA GLU A 267 -10.29 -14.22 -21.21
C GLU A 267 -10.90 -13.42 -20.05
N GLN A 268 -10.08 -13.05 -19.05
CA GLN A 268 -10.54 -12.19 -17.95
C GLN A 268 -11.02 -10.82 -18.42
N ARG A 269 -10.34 -10.19 -19.40
CA ARG A 269 -10.82 -8.94 -20.00
C ARG A 269 -12.16 -9.13 -20.71
N LYS A 270 -12.34 -10.22 -21.46
CA LYS A 270 -13.60 -10.54 -22.15
C LYS A 270 -14.72 -10.80 -21.15
N GLN A 271 -14.46 -11.55 -20.09
CA GLN A 271 -15.41 -11.76 -18.98
C GLN A 271 -15.78 -10.43 -18.30
N ARG A 272 -14.79 -9.58 -18.00
CA ARG A 272 -15.04 -8.24 -17.44
C ARG A 272 -15.90 -7.37 -18.36
N GLN A 273 -15.62 -7.38 -19.66
CA GLN A 273 -16.44 -6.66 -20.65
C GLN A 273 -17.87 -7.21 -20.73
N GLN A 274 -18.05 -8.53 -20.71
CA GLN A 274 -19.37 -9.16 -20.67
C GLN A 274 -20.14 -8.81 -19.38
N THR A 275 -19.47 -8.79 -18.23
CA THR A 275 -20.07 -8.38 -16.94
C THR A 275 -20.33 -6.87 -16.85
N MET A 276 -19.67 -6.04 -17.65
CA MET A 276 -19.94 -4.59 -17.69
C MET A 276 -21.15 -4.26 -18.58
N ILE A 277 -21.43 -5.10 -19.59
CA ILE A 277 -22.52 -4.86 -20.55
C ILE A 277 -23.88 -5.40 -20.04
N THR A 278 -23.91 -6.34 -19.09
CA THR A 278 -25.15 -7.06 -18.71
C THR A 278 -25.92 -6.60 -17.46
N PRO A 279 -25.36 -5.88 -16.45
CA PRO A 279 -26.18 -5.38 -15.34
C PRO A 279 -26.49 -3.88 -15.39
N ALA A 280 -25.94 -3.10 -16.32
CA ALA A 280 -26.17 -1.66 -16.37
C ALA A 280 -27.62 -1.29 -16.76
N THR A 281 -28.33 -2.14 -17.50
CA THR A 281 -29.74 -1.88 -17.87
C THR A 281 -30.74 -2.49 -16.89
N ALA A 282 -30.42 -3.62 -16.25
CA ALA A 282 -31.30 -4.25 -15.26
C ALA A 282 -31.24 -3.60 -13.86
N ALA A 283 -30.05 -3.13 -13.43
CA ALA A 283 -29.90 -2.42 -12.17
C ALA A 283 -30.34 -0.95 -12.25
N ALA A 284 -30.18 -0.28 -13.41
CA ALA A 284 -30.69 1.08 -13.61
C ALA A 284 -32.22 1.15 -13.58
N ALA A 285 -32.92 0.11 -14.08
CA ALA A 285 -34.38 0.05 -13.99
C ALA A 285 -34.88 -0.11 -12.54
N LYS A 286 -34.19 -0.91 -11.70
CA LYS A 286 -34.54 -1.05 -10.27
C LYS A 286 -34.09 0.15 -9.42
N ALA A 287 -32.94 0.75 -9.71
CA ALA A 287 -32.47 1.94 -9.00
C ALA A 287 -33.28 3.19 -9.35
N GLY A 288 -33.73 3.32 -10.61
CA GLY A 288 -34.62 4.40 -11.03
C GLY A 288 -36.00 4.35 -10.35
N ALA A 289 -36.56 3.14 -10.18
CA ALA A 289 -37.83 2.96 -9.44
C ALA A 289 -37.68 3.30 -7.95
N ALA A 290 -36.56 2.96 -7.31
CA ALA A 290 -36.31 3.29 -5.92
C ALA A 290 -36.08 4.80 -5.71
N HIS A 291 -35.32 5.46 -6.60
CA HIS A 291 -35.08 6.90 -6.52
C HIS A 291 -36.36 7.71 -6.77
N LYS A 292 -37.21 7.29 -7.72
CA LYS A 292 -38.50 7.95 -7.96
C LYS A 292 -39.42 7.86 -6.73
N LYS A 293 -39.49 6.68 -6.09
CA LYS A 293 -40.29 6.48 -4.87
C LYS A 293 -39.76 7.31 -3.69
N GLN A 294 -38.44 7.43 -3.56
CA GLN A 294 -37.82 8.28 -2.53
C GLN A 294 -38.06 9.77 -2.79
N GLN A 295 -38.04 10.21 -4.05
CA GLN A 295 -38.33 11.59 -4.44
C GLN A 295 -39.81 11.96 -4.19
N GLU A 296 -40.75 11.08 -4.53
CA GLU A 296 -42.18 11.24 -4.20
C GLU A 296 -42.40 11.32 -2.68
N GLN A 297 -41.69 10.51 -1.91
CA GLN A 297 -41.79 10.54 -0.45
C GLN A 297 -41.24 11.85 0.16
N GLN A 298 -40.16 12.40 -0.41
CA GLN A 298 -39.64 13.72 -0.03
C GLN A 298 -40.60 14.85 -0.41
N GLN A 299 -41.24 14.79 -1.58
CA GLN A 299 -42.26 15.77 -1.99
C GLN A 299 -43.48 15.73 -1.06
N GLN A 300 -43.96 14.54 -0.70
CA GLN A 300 -45.07 14.39 0.25
C GLN A 300 -44.72 14.90 1.65
N MET A 301 -43.49 14.67 2.12
CA MET A 301 -43.02 15.22 3.40
C MET A 301 -42.92 16.75 3.36
N GLY A 302 -42.41 17.32 2.27
CA GLY A 302 -42.35 18.77 2.06
C GLY A 302 -43.73 19.42 2.02
N GLU A 303 -44.69 18.79 1.33
CA GLU A 303 -46.06 19.28 1.25
C GLU A 303 -46.79 19.19 2.59
N LYS A 304 -46.63 18.09 3.34
CA LYS A 304 -47.14 17.99 4.72
C LYS A 304 -46.57 19.07 5.62
N HIS A 305 -45.26 19.34 5.53
CA HIS A 305 -44.64 20.41 6.32
C HIS A 305 -45.19 21.79 5.92
N ARG A 306 -45.38 22.04 4.62
CA ARG A 306 -45.92 23.30 4.12
C ARG A 306 -47.37 23.53 4.57
N ILE A 307 -48.20 22.50 4.53
CA ILE A 307 -49.57 22.54 5.05
C ILE A 307 -49.55 22.81 6.56
N ALA A 308 -48.72 22.09 7.34
CA ALA A 308 -48.61 22.28 8.78
C ALA A 308 -48.15 23.70 9.16
N THR A 309 -47.19 24.27 8.41
CA THR A 309 -46.77 25.66 8.64
C THR A 309 -47.85 26.67 8.30
N LYS A 310 -48.66 26.41 7.27
CA LYS A 310 -49.77 27.29 6.88
C LYS A 310 -50.88 27.29 7.94
N THR A 311 -51.28 26.12 8.43
CA THR A 311 -52.27 26.01 9.51
C THR A 311 -51.76 26.60 10.82
N ALA A 312 -50.47 26.43 11.15
CA ALA A 312 -49.87 27.08 12.32
C ALA A 312 -49.89 28.61 12.20
N ALA A 313 -49.60 29.16 11.01
CA ALA A 313 -49.66 30.59 10.76
C ALA A 313 -51.10 31.14 10.84
N GLU A 314 -52.09 30.43 10.29
CA GLU A 314 -53.50 30.81 10.38
C GLU A 314 -54.01 30.75 11.83
N ALA A 315 -53.61 29.72 12.61
CA ALA A 315 -53.93 29.63 14.02
C ALA A 315 -53.30 30.77 14.84
N ALA A 316 -52.04 31.12 14.57
CA ALA A 316 -51.36 32.24 15.21
C ALA A 316 -52.02 33.59 14.86
N ALA A 317 -52.41 33.80 13.61
CA ALA A 317 -53.13 35.01 13.19
C ALA A 317 -54.50 35.12 13.89
N THR A 318 -55.21 33.99 14.04
CA THR A 318 -56.51 33.96 14.72
C THR A 318 -56.36 34.24 16.23
N ALA A 319 -55.32 33.67 16.86
CA ALA A 319 -55.00 33.94 18.26
C ALA A 319 -54.61 35.42 18.49
N ALA A 320 -53.82 36.00 17.59
CA ALA A 320 -53.46 37.43 17.65
C ALA A 320 -54.69 38.34 17.50
N ALA A 321 -55.61 38.02 16.57
CA ALA A 321 -56.86 38.75 16.41
C ALA A 321 -57.78 38.65 17.65
N ALA A 322 -57.84 37.49 18.30
CA ALA A 322 -58.58 37.32 19.55
C ALA A 322 -57.95 38.13 20.71
N ALA A 323 -56.63 38.12 20.83
CA ALA A 323 -55.91 38.90 21.83
C ALA A 323 -56.11 40.43 21.64
N ALA A 324 -56.10 40.90 20.38
CA ALA A 324 -56.39 42.30 20.07
C ALA A 324 -57.81 42.72 20.49
N LYS A 325 -58.81 41.87 20.24
CA LYS A 325 -60.19 42.11 20.71
C LYS A 325 -60.29 42.13 22.22
N GLY A 326 -59.61 41.21 22.92
CA GLY A 326 -59.56 41.18 24.39
C GLY A 326 -58.94 42.45 25.00
N SER A 327 -57.85 42.95 24.41
CA SER A 327 -57.18 44.18 24.84
C SER A 327 -58.08 45.42 24.69
N LEU A 328 -58.83 45.51 23.58
CA LEU A 328 -59.77 46.61 23.33
C LEU A 328 -60.92 46.64 24.35
N VAL A 329 -61.46 45.47 24.70
CA VAL A 329 -62.52 45.36 25.73
C VAL A 329 -61.97 45.74 27.11
N ALA A 330 -60.75 45.30 27.47
CA ALA A 330 -60.12 45.66 28.74
C ALA A 330 -59.82 47.17 28.84
N ALA A 331 -59.36 47.79 27.76
CA ALA A 331 -59.12 49.24 27.69
C ALA A 331 -60.43 50.03 27.84
N SER A 332 -61.51 49.60 27.18
CA SER A 332 -62.83 50.24 27.28
C SER A 332 -63.41 50.15 28.69
N LYS A 333 -63.23 49.00 29.38
CA LYS A 333 -63.66 48.83 30.77
C LYS A 333 -62.89 49.73 31.74
N ARG A 334 -61.56 49.88 31.55
CA ARG A 334 -60.75 50.85 32.33
C ARG A 334 -61.15 52.30 32.08
N ALA A 335 -61.50 52.65 30.84
CA ALA A 335 -61.98 54.00 30.52
C ALA A 335 -63.31 54.32 31.24
N GLN A 336 -64.23 53.36 31.34
CA GLN A 336 -65.49 53.51 32.09
C GLN A 336 -65.28 53.60 33.61
N GLU A 337 -64.31 52.88 34.19
CA GLU A 337 -63.97 53.01 35.62
C GLU A 337 -63.33 54.39 35.93
N PHE A 338 -62.58 54.96 34.99
CA PHE A 338 -61.94 56.26 35.20
C PHE A 338 -62.94 57.43 35.17
N THR A 339 -64.01 57.34 34.37
CA THR A 339 -65.06 58.37 34.32
C THR A 339 -65.96 58.37 35.55
N THR A 340 -66.23 57.21 36.15
CA THR A 340 -67.06 57.11 37.36
C THR A 340 -66.34 57.59 38.62
N LYS A 341 -65.01 57.44 38.71
CA LYS A 341 -64.22 57.90 39.87
C LYS A 341 -64.03 59.42 39.93
N LYS A 342 -64.14 60.13 38.80
CA LYS A 342 -63.96 61.59 38.73
C LYS A 342 -65.14 62.38 39.31
N ASN A 343 -66.33 61.75 39.44
CA ASN A 343 -67.51 62.38 40.01
C ASN A 343 -67.63 62.20 41.55
N GLY A 344 -66.72 61.46 42.18
CA GLY A 344 -66.76 61.18 43.63
C GLY A 344 -65.86 62.06 44.51
N CYS A 345 -65.05 62.95 43.94
CA CYS A 345 -63.97 63.63 44.67
C CYS A 345 -64.11 65.16 44.68
N SER A 346 -65.29 65.69 45.04
CA SER A 346 -65.51 67.15 45.17
C SER A 346 -66.20 67.61 46.46
N SER A 347 -66.32 66.75 47.49
CA SER A 347 -67.07 67.09 48.73
C SER A 347 -66.25 67.18 50.03
N GLN A 348 -64.92 67.20 50.00
CA GLN A 348 -64.11 67.30 51.23
C GLN A 348 -63.11 68.47 51.19
N ARG A 349 -63.63 69.71 51.28
CA ARG A 349 -62.81 70.88 51.67
C ARG A 349 -63.67 71.99 52.28
N ARG A 350 -64.32 71.71 53.41
CA ARG A 350 -64.74 72.75 54.38
C ARG A 350 -64.76 72.15 55.79
N ARG A 351 -63.79 72.52 56.61
CA ARG A 351 -63.89 72.72 58.08
C ARG A 351 -62.49 72.80 58.67
N VAL A 352 -62.14 73.98 59.17
CA VAL A 352 -61.27 74.40 60.30
C VAL A 352 -61.24 75.94 60.10
N GLY A 353 -61.90 76.86 60.83
CA GLY A 353 -62.22 76.99 62.27
C GLY A 353 -60.94 77.37 63.02
N VAL A 354 -60.72 78.51 63.66
CA VAL A 354 -61.50 79.61 64.25
C VAL A 354 -60.57 80.80 64.34
#